data_AF-A0A2G9T6P8-F1
#
_entry.id   AF-A0A2G9T6P8-F1
#
_cell.length_a   1.000
_cell.length_b   1.000
_cell.length_c   1.000
_cell.angle_alpha   90.00
_cell.angle_beta   90.00
_cell.angle_gamma   90.00
#
_symmetry.space_group_name_H-M   'P 1'
#
loop_
_entity.id
_entity.type
_entity.pdbx_description
1 polymer ?
#
loop_
_entity_poly.entity_id
_entity_poly.type
_entity_poly.pdbx_seq_one_letter_code
_entity_poly.pdbx_strand_id
1 'polypeptide(L)' 'GYKGTGLCMMVEVLCGIMAGSSFGKSIRKWQSTEETANLGQCFVAIDPECFAPGFSERLSCFLDETRDLKP' A
#
# COMPACT_ATOMS: atom_id res chain seq x y z
N GLY A 1 -9.13 13.67 5.54
CA GLY A 1 -9.44 13.57 6.98
C GLY A 1 -8.38 12.75 7.71
N TYR A 2 -8.41 12.71 9.05
CA TYR A 2 -7.32 12.16 9.88
C TYR A 2 -6.94 10.70 9.56
N LYS A 3 -7.90 9.85 9.18
CA LYS A 3 -7.64 8.46 8.75
C LYS A 3 -6.76 8.40 7.50
N GLY A 4 -7.02 9.26 6.52
CA GLY A 4 -6.23 9.35 5.29
C GLY A 4 -4.81 9.86 5.56
N THR A 5 -4.67 10.83 6.47
CA THR A 5 -3.36 11.31 6.92
C THR A 5 -2.54 10.18 7.56
N GLY A 6 -3.16 9.37 8.43
CA GLY A 6 -2.51 8.22 9.03
C GLY A 6 -2.08 7.17 7.99
N LEU A 7 -2.93 6.88 7.00
CA LEU A 7 -2.59 5.95 5.92
C LEU A 7 -1.41 6.47 5.08
N CYS A 8 -1.39 7.75 4.73
CA CYS A 8 -0.23 8.34 4.03
C CYS A 8 1.05 8.25 4.85
N MET A 9 0.96 8.46 6.17
CA MET A 9 2.12 8.35 7.05
C MET A 9 2.67 6.91 7.09
N MET A 10 1.80 5.90 7.12
CA MET A 10 2.22 4.50 7.04
C MET A 10 2.96 4.22 5.72
N VAL A 11 2.43 4.69 4.59
CA VAL A 11 3.08 4.53 3.27
C VAL A 11 4.46 5.22 3.24
N GLU A 12 4.59 6.41 3.81
CA GLU A 12 5.86 7.14 3.85
C GLU A 12 6.94 6.40 4.65
N VAL A 13 6.56 5.81 5.78
CA VAL A 13 7.48 5.00 6.59
C VAL A 13 7.90 3.75 5.82
N LEU A 14 6.94 3.02 5.24
CA LEU A 14 7.22 1.75 4.58
C LEU A 14 8.01 1.90 3.27
N CYS A 15 7.63 2.88 2.44
CA CYS A 15 8.21 3.07 1.12
C CYS A 15 9.37 4.05 1.14
N GLY A 16 9.30 5.12 1.93
CA GLY A 16 10.32 6.17 1.94
C GLY A 16 11.47 5.84 2.88
N ILE A 17 11.16 5.79 4.18
CA ILE A 17 12.17 5.67 5.24
C ILE A 17 12.87 4.31 5.20
N MET A 18 12.11 3.21 5.16
CA MET A 18 12.72 1.87 5.17
C MET A 18 13.50 1.53 3.89
N ALA A 19 13.12 2.10 2.75
CA ALA A 19 13.85 1.91 1.50
C ALA A 19 15.12 2.78 1.39
N GLY A 20 15.34 3.69 2.35
CA GLY A 20 16.42 4.68 2.28
C GLY A 20 16.24 5.72 1.17
N SER A 21 15.01 5.93 0.70
CA SER A 21 14.72 6.88 -0.37
C SER A 21 14.45 8.29 0.16
N SER A 22 14.26 9.25 -0.73
CA SER A 22 13.77 10.57 -0.33
C SER A 22 12.36 10.47 0.25
N PHE A 23 12.07 11.26 1.28
CA PHE A 23 10.80 11.29 1.98
C PHE A 23 10.31 12.73 2.26
N GLY A 24 9.00 12.90 2.40
CA GLY A 24 8.36 14.16 2.74
C GLY A 24 8.73 15.30 1.79
N LYS A 25 9.28 16.39 2.35
CA LYS A 25 9.65 17.59 1.57
C LYS A 25 10.88 17.40 0.69
N SER A 26 11.63 16.31 0.89
CA SER A 26 12.84 15.99 0.12
C SER A 26 12.53 15.27 -1.19
N ILE A 27 11.25 14.95 -1.44
CA ILE A 27 10.81 14.39 -2.71
C ILE A 27 10.76 15.51 -3.75
N ARG A 28 11.44 15.29 -4.89
CA ARG A 28 11.44 16.23 -6.01
C ARG A 28 10.02 16.52 -6.50
N LYS A 29 9.79 17.72 -7.02
CA LYS A 29 8.51 18.06 -7.65
C LYS A 29 8.30 17.26 -8.93
N TRP A 30 7.06 16.85 -9.16
CA TRP A 30 6.63 16.22 -10.40
C TRP A 30 7.01 17.11 -11.61
N GLN A 31 7.53 16.50 -12.68
CA GLN A 31 8.03 17.15 -13.90
C GLN A 31 9.33 17.98 -13.80
N SER A 32 9.95 18.11 -12.62
CA SER A 32 11.34 18.60 -12.59
C SER A 32 12.29 17.49 -13.05
N THR A 33 13.25 17.81 -13.92
CA THR A 33 14.30 16.89 -14.40
C THR A 33 15.68 17.23 -13.86
N GLU A 34 15.77 18.24 -13.00
CA GLU A 34 17.04 18.70 -12.42
C GLU A 34 17.67 17.67 -11.47
N GLU A 35 16.83 16.81 -10.87
CA GLU A 35 17.25 15.78 -9.92
C GLU A 35 16.64 14.41 -10.25
N THR A 36 17.41 13.35 -9.99
CA THR A 36 16.96 11.96 -10.16
C THR A 36 15.86 11.64 -9.16
N ALA A 37 14.83 10.90 -9.61
CA ALA A 37 13.72 10.48 -8.75
C ALA A 37 14.17 9.39 -7.75
N ASN A 38 14.58 9.77 -6.55
CA ASN A 38 14.89 8.82 -5.47
C ASN A 38 13.60 8.43 -4.72
N LEU A 39 12.72 7.69 -5.38
CA LEU A 39 11.46 7.19 -4.83
C LEU A 39 11.63 5.75 -4.36
N GLY A 40 11.15 5.43 -3.17
CA GLY A 40 11.10 4.08 -2.65
C GLY A 40 9.73 3.44 -2.85
N GLN A 41 9.74 2.11 -2.95
CA GLN A 41 8.54 1.29 -3.09
C GLN A 41 8.63 0.13 -2.09
N CYS A 42 7.51 -0.21 -1.46
CA CYS A 42 7.39 -1.35 -0.58
C CYS A 42 6.57 -2.44 -1.28
N PHE A 43 7.11 -3.66 -1.36
CA PHE A 43 6.43 -4.83 -1.89
C PHE A 43 6.22 -5.84 -0.78
N VAL A 44 4.98 -6.29 -0.60
CA VAL A 44 4.62 -7.27 0.43
C VAL A 44 3.90 -8.43 -0.25
N ALA A 45 4.45 -9.63 -0.08
CA ALA A 45 3.82 -10.88 -0.49
C ALA A 45 3.57 -11.72 0.77
N ILE A 46 2.35 -12.22 0.92
CA ILE A 46 1.94 -13.04 2.05
C ILE A 46 1.41 -14.34 1.47
N ASP A 47 1.98 -15.45 1.89
CA ASP A 47 1.47 -16.78 1.57
C ASP A 47 0.28 -17.11 2.48
N PRO A 48 -0.96 -17.21 1.96
CA PRO A 48 -2.13 -17.48 2.77
C PRO A 48 -2.14 -18.90 3.37
N GLU A 49 -1.44 -19.86 2.76
CA GLU A 49 -1.42 -21.26 3.23
C GLU A 49 -0.71 -21.40 4.57
N CYS A 50 0.15 -20.44 4.92
CA CYS A 50 0.84 -20.37 6.20
C CYS A 50 -0.06 -19.97 7.39
N PHE A 51 -1.29 -19.52 7.15
CA PHE A 51 -2.18 -19.01 8.21
C PHE A 51 -3.40 -19.89 8.45
N ALA A 52 -4.20 -20.15 7.41
CA ALA A 52 -5.43 -20.93 7.54
C ALA A 52 -5.79 -21.62 6.21
N PRO A 53 -6.32 -22.85 6.25
CA PRO A 53 -6.79 -23.55 5.06
C PRO A 53 -8.04 -22.88 4.48
N GLY A 54 -8.30 -23.14 3.19
CA GLY A 54 -9.50 -22.69 2.49
C GLY A 54 -9.58 -21.18 2.24
N PHE A 55 -8.43 -20.53 2.02
CA PHE A 55 -8.36 -19.08 1.80
C PHE A 55 -9.20 -18.63 0.59
N SER A 56 -9.08 -19.34 -0.54
CA SER A 56 -9.78 -19.01 -1.78
C SER A 56 -11.30 -19.08 -1.62
N GLU A 57 -11.82 -20.14 -1.01
CA GLU A 57 -13.26 -20.34 -0.81
C GLU A 57 -13.84 -19.25 0.10
N ARG A 58 -13.14 -18.92 1.18
CA ARG A 58 -13.53 -17.85 2.09
C ARG A 58 -13.54 -16.48 1.41
N LEU A 59 -12.52 -16.21 0.59
CA LEU A 59 -12.44 -14.95 -0.16
C LEU A 59 -13.57 -14.85 -1.19
N SER A 60 -13.85 -15.92 -1.93
CA SER A 60 -14.96 -15.96 -2.89
C SER A 60 -16.30 -15.69 -2.20
N CYS A 61 -16.59 -16.36 -1.09
CA CYS A 61 -17.82 -16.14 -0.32
C CYS A 61 -18.00 -14.66 0.08
N PHE A 62 -16.96 -14.04 0.63
CA PHE A 62 -17.01 -12.63 1.03
C PHE A 62 -17.22 -11.66 -0.15
N LEU A 63 -16.59 -11.95 -1.30
CA LEU A 63 -16.76 -11.14 -2.51
C LEU A 63 -18.18 -11.21 -3.05
N ASP A 64 -18.78 -12.41 -3.04
CA ASP A 64 -20.16 -12.61 -3.50
C ASP A 64 -21.15 -11.90 -2.56
N GLU A 65 -20.99 -12.03 -1.24
CA GLU A 65 -21.78 -11.31 -0.24
C GLU A 65 -21.74 -9.79 -0.46
N THR A 66 -20.55 -9.24 -0.74
CA THR A 66 -20.38 -7.79 -0.95
C THR A 66 -21.02 -7.31 -2.25
N ARG A 67 -20.99 -8.14 -3.31
CA ARG A 67 -21.56 -7.81 -4.62
C ARG A 67 -23.09 -7.83 -4.63
N ASP A 68 -23.68 -8.71 -3.82
CA ASP A 68 -25.13 -8.87 -3.73
C ASP A 68 -25.79 -7.84 -2.79
N LEU A 69 -25.00 -6.97 -2.15
CA LEU A 69 -25.53 -5.86 -1.36
C LEU A 69 -26.34 -4.90 -2.22
N LYS A 70 -27.52 -4.52 -1.71
CA LYS A 70 -28.31 -3.44 -2.33
C LYS A 70 -27.50 -2.14 -2.30
N PRO A 71 -27.52 -1.34 -3.39
CA PRO A 71 -26.81 -0.06 -3.47
C PRO A 71 -27.17 0.92 -2.35
#